data_AF-A0A7C5H2E4-F1
#
_entry.id   AF-A0A7C5H2E4-F1
#
_cell.length_a   1.000
_cell.length_b   1.000
_cell.length_c   1.000
_cell.angle_alpha   90.00
_cell.angle_beta   90.00
_cell.angle_gamma   90.00
#
_symmetry.space_group_name_H-M   'P 1'
#
loop_
_entity.id
_entity.type
_entity.pdbx_description
1 polymer ?
#
loop_
_entity_poly.entity_id
_entity_poly.type
_entity_poly.pdbx_seq_one_letter_code
_entity_poly.pdbx_strand_id
1 'polypeptide(L)'
;MWDASKCDFCGECLVKCRYVDFDKERAAAEIKLLAEGKDAEILHRCITCMACSSYCPTGADPANLIFKMQERLGASPIVAVGKEMLETLAKGLVGQGEPRQVIPGDPDRPLLSLDSFRFDEFSEGTFESRLFRGMTVVRGAEFMSLCGCVHMGGESFVEKYGQAVLDRLAGFGKDVVY
;
A
#
# COMPACT_ATOMS: atom_id res chain seq x y z
N MET A 1 9.58 -6.38 -2.54
CA MET A 1 10.07 -6.42 -1.15
C MET A 1 11.57 -6.24 -1.14
N TRP A 2 12.10 -5.62 -0.07
CA TRP A 2 13.52 -5.34 0.10
C TRP A 2 14.36 -6.60 -0.08
N ASP A 3 15.40 -6.50 -0.90
CA ASP A 3 16.32 -7.59 -1.19
C ASP A 3 17.76 -7.09 -1.01
N ALA A 4 18.32 -7.38 0.17
CA ALA A 4 19.68 -6.98 0.52
C ALA A 4 20.74 -7.57 -0.44
N SER A 5 20.47 -8.72 -1.06
CA SER A 5 21.41 -9.35 -2.00
C SER A 5 21.55 -8.58 -3.32
N LYS A 6 20.57 -7.74 -3.64
CA LYS A 6 20.57 -6.87 -4.83
C LYS A 6 21.11 -5.48 -4.55
N CYS A 7 21.16 -5.04 -3.30
CA CYS A 7 21.62 -3.69 -2.99
C CYS A 7 23.15 -3.63 -2.98
N ASP A 8 23.73 -2.81 -3.84
CA ASP A 8 25.16 -2.48 -3.87
C ASP A 8 25.50 -1.22 -3.04
N PHE A 9 24.51 -0.69 -2.31
CA PHE A 9 24.58 0.56 -1.56
C PHE A 9 25.05 1.78 -2.39
N CYS A 10 24.68 1.85 -3.67
CA CYS A 10 25.01 3.00 -4.53
C CYS A 10 24.36 4.33 -4.11
N GLY A 11 23.28 4.30 -3.33
CA GLY A 11 22.59 5.50 -2.84
C GLY A 11 21.68 6.22 -3.87
N GLU A 12 21.67 5.81 -5.14
CA GLU A 12 20.90 6.46 -6.23
C GLU A 12 19.42 6.68 -5.90
N CYS A 13 18.83 5.79 -5.10
CA CYS A 13 17.44 5.89 -4.65
C CYS A 13 17.15 7.13 -3.79
N LEU A 14 18.10 7.55 -2.94
CA LEU A 14 17.97 8.74 -2.09
C LEU A 14 18.57 10.00 -2.75
N VAL A 15 19.58 9.86 -3.59
CA VAL A 15 20.09 10.98 -4.43
C VAL A 15 18.99 11.54 -5.33
N LYS A 16 18.14 10.67 -5.88
CA LYS A 16 16.99 11.06 -6.73
C LYS A 16 15.72 11.41 -5.93
N CYS A 17 15.77 11.33 -4.60
CA CYS A 17 14.61 11.68 -3.78
C CYS A 17 14.31 13.18 -3.91
N ARG A 18 13.01 13.54 -3.95
CA ARG A 18 12.56 14.94 -4.09
C ARG A 18 12.37 15.65 -2.74
N TYR A 19 12.57 14.95 -1.63
CA TYR A 19 12.26 15.43 -0.27
C TYR A 19 13.49 15.54 0.64
N VAL A 20 14.66 15.11 0.14
CA VAL A 20 15.97 15.25 0.78
C VAL A 20 16.99 15.65 -0.29
N ASP A 21 18.08 16.28 0.14
CA ASP A 21 19.18 16.72 -0.73
C ASP A 21 20.48 16.01 -0.29
N PHE A 22 20.50 14.69 -0.45
CA PHE A 22 21.65 13.86 -0.08
C PHE A 22 22.60 13.70 -1.26
N ASP A 23 23.89 13.89 -1.01
CA ASP A 23 24.94 13.42 -1.91
C ASP A 23 25.02 11.88 -1.91
N LYS A 24 25.87 11.33 -2.79
CA LYS A 24 25.99 9.87 -2.97
C LYS A 24 26.48 9.19 -1.70
N GLU A 25 27.46 9.77 -1.04
CA GLU A 25 28.08 9.25 0.17
C GLU A 25 27.06 9.18 1.31
N ARG A 26 26.32 10.26 1.55
CA ARG A 26 25.24 10.34 2.55
C ARG A 26 24.11 9.37 2.23
N ALA A 27 23.65 9.36 0.99
CA ALA A 27 22.57 8.48 0.54
C ALA A 27 22.92 6.99 0.74
N ALA A 28 24.14 6.59 0.37
CA ALA A 28 24.64 5.25 0.60
C ALA A 28 24.72 4.91 2.10
N ALA A 29 25.22 5.83 2.92
CA ALA A 29 25.32 5.65 4.37
C ALA A 29 23.95 5.46 5.04
N GLU A 30 22.94 6.24 4.63
CA GLU A 30 21.57 6.12 5.13
C GLU A 30 20.99 4.73 4.85
N ILE A 31 21.11 4.22 3.61
CA ILE A 31 20.63 2.86 3.30
C ILE A 31 21.39 1.78 4.08
N LYS A 32 22.70 1.96 4.31
CA LYS A 32 23.49 1.03 5.15
C LYS A 32 23.01 1.01 6.59
N LEU A 33 22.78 2.19 7.19
CA LEU A 33 22.21 2.29 8.54
C LEU A 33 20.90 1.51 8.63
N LEU A 34 19.99 1.72 7.68
CA LEU A 34 18.71 1.02 7.65
C LEU A 34 18.87 -0.50 7.50
N ALA A 35 19.75 -0.96 6.59
CA ALA A 35 20.01 -2.38 6.39
C ALA A 35 20.62 -3.06 7.63
N GLU A 36 21.39 -2.31 8.43
CA GLU A 36 21.93 -2.74 9.72
C GLU A 36 20.91 -2.63 10.86
N GLY A 37 19.69 -2.16 10.58
CA GLY A 37 18.66 -1.97 11.58
C GLY A 37 18.94 -0.79 12.53
N LYS A 38 19.60 0.25 12.05
CA LYS A 38 19.85 1.49 12.80
C LYS A 38 18.93 2.60 12.34
N ASP A 39 18.77 3.59 13.21
CA ASP A 39 18.07 4.83 12.88
C ASP A 39 18.85 5.64 11.82
N ALA A 40 18.13 6.42 11.01
CA ALA A 40 18.69 7.21 9.93
C ALA A 40 17.76 8.42 9.64
N GLU A 41 18.34 9.51 9.16
CA GLU A 41 17.61 10.78 8.93
C GLU A 41 16.44 10.60 7.97
N ILE A 42 16.59 9.74 6.95
CA ILE A 42 15.55 9.46 5.96
C ILE A 42 14.24 8.97 6.59
N LEU A 43 14.29 8.30 7.75
CA LEU A 43 13.07 7.82 8.43
C LEU A 43 12.15 8.96 8.88
N HIS A 44 12.70 10.15 9.10
CA HIS A 44 11.95 11.34 9.54
C HIS A 44 11.64 12.31 8.39
N ARG A 45 12.18 12.04 7.20
CA ARG A 45 12.02 12.88 6.00
C ARG A 45 11.18 12.20 4.92
N CYS A 46 11.12 10.88 4.94
CA CYS A 46 10.37 10.09 3.97
C CYS A 46 8.86 10.32 4.11
N ILE A 47 8.24 10.72 2.99
CA ILE A 47 6.78 10.90 2.87
C ILE A 47 6.09 9.69 2.20
N THR A 48 6.74 8.53 2.22
CA THR A 48 6.20 7.25 1.73
C THR A 48 5.68 7.22 0.28
N CYS A 49 6.24 8.05 -0.61
CA CYS A 49 5.81 8.10 -2.01
C CYS A 49 6.25 6.91 -2.89
N MET A 50 7.08 5.99 -2.39
CA MET A 50 7.61 4.81 -3.09
C MET A 50 8.46 5.06 -4.35
N ALA A 51 8.71 6.32 -4.74
CA ALA A 51 9.46 6.65 -5.96
C ALA A 51 10.88 6.04 -5.99
N CYS A 52 11.50 5.87 -4.82
CA CYS A 52 12.82 5.27 -4.69
C CYS A 52 12.89 3.81 -5.18
N SER A 53 11.78 3.06 -5.20
CA SER A 53 11.73 1.72 -5.76
C SER A 53 11.90 1.74 -7.29
N SER A 54 11.32 2.72 -7.98
CA SER A 54 11.51 2.93 -9.42
C SER A 54 12.88 3.50 -9.77
N TYR A 55 13.54 4.19 -8.84
CA TYR A 55 14.88 4.74 -9.04
C TYR A 55 16.01 3.74 -8.79
N CYS A 56 15.73 2.66 -8.05
CA CYS A 56 16.72 1.67 -7.66
C CYS A 56 17.22 0.89 -8.88
N PRO A 57 18.50 1.04 -9.28
CA PRO A 57 19.00 0.41 -10.51
C PRO A 57 19.10 -1.11 -10.42
N THR A 58 19.15 -1.66 -9.20
CA THR A 58 19.31 -3.10 -8.97
C THR A 58 17.99 -3.81 -8.59
N GLY A 59 16.89 -3.07 -8.46
CA GLY A 59 15.60 -3.62 -8.04
C GLY A 59 15.60 -4.14 -6.60
N ALA A 60 16.41 -3.57 -5.71
CA ALA A 60 16.49 -3.95 -4.30
C ALA A 60 15.30 -3.46 -3.45
N ASP A 61 14.43 -2.61 -3.99
CA ASP A 61 13.21 -2.10 -3.34
C ASP A 61 13.45 -1.33 -2.00
N PRO A 62 14.14 -0.17 -2.05
CA PRO A 62 14.46 0.63 -0.87
C PRO A 62 13.24 1.22 -0.15
N ALA A 63 12.08 1.39 -0.82
CA ALA A 63 10.87 1.87 -0.14
C ALA A 63 10.44 0.87 0.95
N ASN A 64 10.45 -0.42 0.61
CA ASN A 64 10.12 -1.48 1.56
C ASN A 64 11.03 -1.47 2.80
N LEU A 65 12.34 -1.28 2.61
CA LEU A 65 13.29 -1.16 3.72
C LEU A 65 12.96 0.03 4.62
N ILE A 66 12.70 1.19 4.02
CA ILE A 66 12.36 2.42 4.75
C ILE A 66 11.08 2.22 5.54
N PHE A 67 10.03 1.62 4.96
CA PHE A 67 8.75 1.44 5.65
C PHE A 67 8.87 0.48 6.82
N LYS A 68 9.56 -0.67 6.64
CA LYS A 68 9.86 -1.61 7.73
C LYS A 68 10.60 -0.93 8.88
N MET A 69 11.54 -0.05 8.55
CA MET A 69 12.33 0.68 9.54
C MET A 69 11.53 1.78 10.24
N GLN A 70 10.71 2.54 9.51
CA GLN A 70 9.81 3.54 10.09
C GLN A 70 8.81 2.89 11.05
N GLU A 71 8.21 1.75 10.67
CA GLU A 71 7.30 1.00 11.53
C GLU A 71 8.00 0.50 12.79
N ARG A 72 9.15 -0.17 12.62
CA ARG A 72 9.89 -0.79 13.72
C ARG A 72 10.43 0.22 14.74
N LEU A 73 10.83 1.41 14.29
CA LEU A 73 11.37 2.46 15.16
C LEU A 73 10.30 3.49 15.58
N GLY A 74 9.03 3.31 15.18
CA GLY A 74 7.94 4.21 15.56
C GLY A 74 7.98 5.58 14.87
N ALA A 75 8.65 5.69 13.72
CA ALA A 75 8.75 6.91 12.92
C ALA A 75 7.65 7.03 11.84
N SER A 76 6.81 6.01 11.67
CA SER A 76 5.72 5.98 10.68
C SER A 76 4.38 6.48 11.24
N PRO A 77 3.54 7.19 10.45
CA PRO A 77 2.21 7.61 10.86
C PRO A 77 1.30 6.49 11.36
N ILE A 78 1.43 5.26 10.84
CA ILE A 78 0.56 4.14 11.24
C ILE A 78 0.72 3.77 12.72
N VAL A 79 1.89 4.03 13.30
CA VAL A 79 2.13 3.81 14.72
C VAL A 79 1.38 4.84 15.57
N ALA A 80 1.22 6.07 15.06
CA ALA A 80 0.48 7.15 15.73
C ALA A 80 -1.04 6.98 15.63
N VAL A 81 -1.53 6.35 14.56
CA VAL A 81 -2.96 6.06 14.34
C VAL A 81 -3.58 5.18 15.44
N GLY A 82 -2.75 4.42 16.17
CA GLY A 82 -3.16 3.70 17.37
C GLY A 82 -3.69 2.29 17.09
N LYS A 83 -3.61 1.45 18.13
CA LYS A 83 -3.89 0.02 18.04
C LYS A 83 -5.37 -0.26 17.75
N GLU A 84 -6.27 0.52 18.32
CA GLU A 84 -7.72 0.35 18.21
C GLU A 84 -8.21 0.50 16.76
N MET A 85 -7.63 1.45 16.03
CA MET A 85 -7.96 1.68 14.62
C MET A 85 -7.46 0.51 13.76
N LEU A 86 -6.22 0.05 13.98
CA LEU A 86 -5.70 -1.13 13.27
C LEU A 86 -6.49 -2.40 13.56
N GLU A 87 -6.94 -2.59 14.80
CA GLU A 87 -7.84 -3.71 15.16
C GLU A 87 -9.19 -3.62 14.44
N THR A 88 -9.72 -2.41 14.27
CA THR A 88 -10.97 -2.19 13.54
C THR A 88 -10.81 -2.52 12.06
N LEU A 89 -9.73 -2.05 11.43
CA LEU A 89 -9.39 -2.42 10.05
C LEU A 89 -9.20 -3.92 9.91
N ALA A 90 -8.46 -4.55 10.83
CA ALA A 90 -8.23 -5.99 10.82
C ALA A 90 -9.53 -6.79 10.90
N LYS A 91 -10.48 -6.41 11.77
CA LYS A 91 -11.81 -7.04 11.85
C LYS A 91 -12.55 -6.93 10.52
N GLY A 92 -12.54 -5.75 9.90
CA GLY A 92 -13.13 -5.54 8.57
C GLY A 92 -12.53 -6.47 7.51
N LEU A 93 -11.21 -6.56 7.46
CA LEU A 93 -10.44 -7.38 6.51
C LEU A 93 -10.67 -8.88 6.66
N VAL A 94 -11.16 -9.35 7.82
CA VAL A 94 -11.50 -10.76 8.06
C VAL A 94 -13.01 -11.02 8.06
N GLY A 95 -13.80 -10.09 7.54
CA GLY A 95 -15.26 -10.25 7.40
C GLY A 95 -16.04 -10.11 8.70
N GLN A 96 -15.44 -9.52 9.74
CA GLN A 96 -16.11 -9.19 11.01
C GLN A 96 -16.59 -7.74 11.07
N GLY A 97 -16.58 -7.03 9.94
CA GLY A 97 -17.14 -5.69 9.80
C GLY A 97 -18.56 -5.69 9.21
N GLU A 98 -18.95 -4.56 8.64
CA GLU A 98 -20.20 -4.45 7.89
C GLU A 98 -20.26 -5.46 6.74
N PRO A 99 -21.42 -6.06 6.45
CA PRO A 99 -21.58 -6.99 5.34
C PRO A 99 -21.11 -6.38 4.01
N ARG A 100 -20.42 -7.20 3.22
CA ARG A 100 -20.10 -6.85 1.84
C ARG A 100 -21.37 -6.56 1.05
N GLN A 101 -21.26 -5.68 0.07
CA GLN A 101 -22.35 -5.34 -0.83
C GLN A 101 -21.93 -5.67 -2.26
N VAL A 102 -22.84 -6.31 -3.00
CA VAL A 102 -22.63 -6.71 -4.39
C VAL A 102 -23.84 -6.27 -5.19
N ILE A 103 -23.60 -5.52 -6.26
CA ILE A 103 -24.60 -5.17 -7.28
C ILE A 103 -24.29 -6.05 -8.49
N PRO A 104 -25.15 -7.03 -8.83
CA PRO A 104 -24.93 -7.89 -9.98
C PRO A 104 -24.94 -7.10 -11.29
N GLY A 105 -24.01 -7.42 -12.18
CA GLY A 105 -23.97 -6.94 -13.57
C GLY A 105 -23.83 -8.10 -14.56
N ASP A 106 -23.40 -7.79 -15.76
CA ASP A 106 -23.24 -8.74 -16.85
C ASP A 106 -22.11 -9.75 -16.55
N PRO A 107 -22.29 -11.05 -16.86
CA PRO A 107 -21.32 -12.09 -16.57
C PRO A 107 -20.00 -11.91 -17.35
N ASP A 108 -20.05 -11.33 -18.54
CA ASP A 108 -18.88 -11.16 -19.41
C ASP A 108 -18.12 -9.84 -19.17
N ARG A 109 -18.61 -9.00 -18.25
CA ARG A 109 -17.94 -7.74 -17.89
C ARG A 109 -17.03 -7.88 -16.67
N PRO A 110 -15.96 -7.07 -16.58
CA PRO A 110 -15.12 -7.01 -15.39
C PRO A 110 -15.90 -6.74 -14.11
N LEU A 111 -15.32 -7.14 -12.98
CA LEU A 111 -15.73 -6.72 -11.65
C LEU A 111 -15.22 -5.30 -11.40
N LEU A 112 -16.09 -4.39 -10.96
CA LEU A 112 -15.69 -3.10 -10.40
C LEU A 112 -15.66 -3.23 -8.87
N SER A 113 -14.47 -3.11 -8.28
CA SER A 113 -14.35 -2.94 -6.84
C SER A 113 -14.36 -1.46 -6.49
N LEU A 114 -15.08 -1.10 -5.43
CA LEU A 114 -15.00 0.22 -4.82
C LEU A 114 -14.24 0.17 -3.49
N ASP A 115 -13.37 -0.82 -3.30
CA ASP A 115 -12.64 -0.99 -2.04
C ASP A 115 -13.66 -1.08 -0.87
N SER A 116 -13.45 -0.28 0.16
CA SER A 116 -14.28 -0.07 1.34
C SER A 116 -15.19 1.15 1.22
N PHE A 117 -15.08 1.92 0.13
CA PHE A 117 -15.86 3.14 -0.10
C PHE A 117 -17.34 2.82 -0.25
N ARG A 118 -18.16 3.76 0.19
CA ARG A 118 -19.61 3.72 0.11
C ARG A 118 -20.05 4.24 -1.26
N PHE A 119 -21.20 3.76 -1.72
CA PHE A 119 -21.76 4.17 -3.01
C PHE A 119 -22.06 5.68 -3.07
N ASP A 120 -22.41 6.31 -1.95
CA ASP A 120 -22.72 7.73 -1.85
C ASP A 120 -21.48 8.65 -1.85
N GLU A 121 -20.27 8.08 -1.82
CA GLU A 121 -19.02 8.83 -2.02
C GLU A 121 -18.70 9.07 -3.51
N PHE A 122 -19.44 8.41 -4.41
CA PHE A 122 -19.31 8.58 -5.86
C PHE A 122 -20.42 9.48 -6.40
N SER A 123 -20.10 10.28 -7.40
CA SER A 123 -21.09 11.18 -8.03
C SER A 123 -22.22 10.40 -8.70
N GLU A 124 -23.42 10.96 -8.67
CA GLU A 124 -24.58 10.41 -9.38
C GLU A 124 -24.25 10.17 -10.87
N GLY A 125 -24.66 9.02 -11.41
CA GLY A 125 -24.38 8.64 -12.80
C GLY A 125 -23.04 7.92 -13.01
N THR A 126 -22.19 7.79 -11.98
CA THR A 126 -20.88 7.11 -12.10
C THR A 126 -21.06 5.67 -12.61
N PHE A 127 -21.94 4.90 -11.98
CA PHE A 127 -22.15 3.49 -12.32
C PHE A 127 -22.94 3.31 -13.64
N GLU A 128 -23.70 4.31 -14.05
CA GLU A 128 -24.46 4.34 -15.31
C GLU A 128 -23.62 4.84 -16.49
N SER A 129 -22.42 5.35 -16.23
CA SER A 129 -21.50 5.87 -17.23
C SER A 129 -21.08 4.81 -18.24
N ARG A 130 -20.54 5.24 -19.39
CA ARG A 130 -20.06 4.32 -20.43
C ARG A 130 -18.96 3.37 -19.94
N LEU A 131 -18.18 3.78 -18.95
CA LEU A 131 -17.08 2.99 -18.40
C LEU A 131 -17.60 1.82 -17.56
N PHE A 132 -18.51 2.10 -16.63
CA PHE A 132 -18.88 1.16 -15.56
C PHE A 132 -20.23 0.49 -15.74
N ARG A 133 -21.10 1.00 -16.63
CA ARG A 133 -22.42 0.42 -16.87
C ARG A 133 -22.35 -1.07 -17.15
N GLY A 134 -23.14 -1.86 -16.42
CA GLY A 134 -23.25 -3.31 -16.58
C GLY A 134 -22.13 -4.11 -15.92
N MET A 135 -21.13 -3.48 -15.28
CA MET A 135 -20.18 -4.22 -14.45
C MET A 135 -20.86 -4.70 -13.16
N THR A 136 -20.46 -5.87 -12.67
CA THR A 136 -20.75 -6.25 -11.29
C THR A 136 -19.96 -5.33 -10.38
N VAL A 137 -20.61 -4.68 -9.41
CA VAL A 137 -19.96 -3.76 -8.47
C VAL A 137 -19.88 -4.39 -7.09
N VAL A 138 -18.72 -4.33 -6.44
CA VAL A 138 -18.51 -4.86 -5.10
C VAL A 138 -17.86 -3.82 -4.19
N ARG A 139 -18.27 -3.80 -2.91
CA ARG A 139 -17.62 -3.01 -1.86
C ARG A 139 -17.74 -3.63 -0.48
N GLY A 140 -16.78 -3.32 0.39
CA GLY A 140 -16.75 -3.74 1.78
C GLY A 140 -15.34 -3.71 2.36
N ALA A 141 -15.24 -3.68 3.69
CA ALA A 141 -13.96 -3.62 4.38
C ALA A 141 -13.04 -4.82 4.07
N GLU A 142 -13.61 -5.96 3.66
CA GLU A 142 -12.86 -7.14 3.21
C GLU A 142 -12.14 -6.95 1.86
N PHE A 143 -12.51 -5.92 1.10
CA PHE A 143 -11.91 -5.54 -0.17
C PHE A 143 -10.99 -4.32 -0.04
N MET A 144 -10.63 -3.91 1.17
CA MET A 144 -9.81 -2.72 1.37
C MET A 144 -8.39 -2.91 0.84
N SER A 145 -7.92 -1.98 0.00
CA SER A 145 -6.65 -2.07 -0.74
C SER A 145 -5.41 -2.05 0.11
N LEU A 146 -5.53 -1.55 1.35
CA LEU A 146 -4.42 -1.29 2.26
C LEU A 146 -3.41 -0.27 1.69
N CYS A 147 -3.68 0.36 0.53
CA CYS A 147 -2.79 1.34 -0.07
C CYS A 147 -2.52 2.51 0.89
N GLY A 148 -3.56 2.97 1.59
CA GLY A 148 -3.41 3.94 2.66
C GLY A 148 -2.47 3.46 3.78
N CYS A 149 -2.53 2.18 4.17
CA CYS A 149 -1.63 1.61 5.18
C CYS A 149 -0.17 1.61 4.72
N VAL A 150 0.10 1.32 3.45
CA VAL A 150 1.46 1.43 2.85
C VAL A 150 1.98 2.85 3.00
N HIS A 151 1.18 3.85 2.61
CA HIS A 151 1.55 5.26 2.74
C HIS A 151 1.65 5.75 4.19
N MET A 152 1.06 5.04 5.14
CA MET A 152 1.28 5.31 6.57
C MET A 152 2.50 4.56 7.13
N GLY A 153 3.26 3.82 6.31
CA GLY A 153 4.44 3.05 6.72
C GLY A 153 4.10 1.73 7.41
N GLY A 154 2.90 1.17 7.18
CA GLY A 154 2.41 -0.07 7.80
C GLY A 154 2.71 -1.34 7.04
N GLU A 155 3.98 -1.61 6.79
CA GLU A 155 4.40 -2.74 5.97
C GLU A 155 3.92 -4.07 6.54
N SER A 156 4.08 -4.30 7.86
CA SER A 156 3.71 -5.58 8.47
C SER A 156 2.21 -5.86 8.41
N PHE A 157 1.40 -4.80 8.49
CA PHE A 157 -0.05 -4.90 8.39
C PHE A 157 -0.48 -5.25 6.95
N VAL A 158 0.12 -4.60 5.96
CA VAL A 158 -0.15 -4.86 4.55
C VAL A 158 0.27 -6.28 4.17
N GLU A 159 1.48 -6.71 4.57
CA GLU A 159 1.99 -8.07 4.33
C GLU A 159 1.04 -9.14 4.89
N LYS A 160 0.46 -8.89 6.07
CA LYS A 160 -0.44 -9.84 6.73
C LYS A 160 -1.80 -10.01 6.03
N TYR A 161 -2.37 -8.91 5.51
CA TYR A 161 -3.77 -8.91 5.04
C TYR A 161 -3.93 -8.79 3.52
N GLY A 162 -2.92 -8.29 2.81
CA GLY A 162 -3.02 -7.96 1.38
C GLY A 162 -3.39 -9.14 0.50
N GLN A 163 -2.78 -10.31 0.72
CA GLN A 163 -3.08 -11.49 -0.11
C GLN A 163 -4.55 -11.93 0.00
N ALA A 164 -5.13 -11.87 1.21
CA ALA A 164 -6.53 -12.26 1.41
C ALA A 164 -7.50 -11.33 0.67
N VAL A 165 -7.17 -10.04 0.52
CA VAL A 165 -7.96 -9.09 -0.27
C VAL A 165 -7.92 -9.48 -1.75
N LEU A 166 -6.73 -9.76 -2.28
CA LEU A 166 -6.55 -10.21 -3.66
C LEU A 166 -7.29 -11.53 -3.93
N ASP A 167 -7.19 -12.50 -3.03
CA ASP A 167 -7.84 -13.80 -3.15
C ASP A 167 -9.37 -13.66 -3.19
N ARG A 168 -9.94 -12.76 -2.37
CA ARG A 168 -11.39 -12.48 -2.38
C ARG A 168 -11.86 -11.86 -3.67
N LEU A 169 -11.11 -10.91 -4.23
CA LEU A 169 -11.41 -10.30 -5.52
C LEU A 169 -11.28 -11.32 -6.65
N ALA A 170 -10.22 -12.12 -6.63
CA ALA A 170 -9.99 -13.20 -7.59
C ALA A 170 -11.10 -14.28 -7.53
N GLY A 171 -11.70 -14.50 -6.35
CA GLY A 171 -12.82 -15.42 -6.16
C GLY A 171 -14.08 -15.11 -7.00
N PHE A 172 -14.18 -13.91 -7.59
CA PHE A 172 -15.24 -13.59 -8.55
C PHE A 172 -15.00 -14.17 -9.95
N GLY A 173 -13.79 -14.65 -10.25
CA GLY A 173 -13.47 -15.26 -11.55
C GLY A 173 -13.59 -14.30 -12.74
N LYS A 174 -13.38 -13.00 -12.50
CA LYS A 174 -13.47 -11.91 -13.48
C LYS A 174 -12.20 -11.07 -13.43
N ASP A 175 -11.86 -10.41 -14.55
CA ASP A 175 -10.93 -9.29 -14.50
C ASP A 175 -11.45 -8.22 -13.53
N VAL A 176 -10.54 -7.58 -12.79
CA VAL A 176 -10.90 -6.62 -11.75
C VAL A 176 -10.45 -5.23 -12.16
N VAL A 177 -11.42 -4.31 -12.20
CA VAL A 177 -11.17 -2.87 -12.15
C VAL A 177 -11.22 -2.49 -10.68
N TYR A 178 -10.08 -2.06 -10.16
CA TYR A 178 -9.85 -1.81 -8.75
C TYR A 178 -9.51 -0.35 -8.50
#